data_AF-R4T9B0-F1
#
_entry.id   AF-R4T9B0-F1
#
_cell.length_a   1.000
_cell.length_b   1.000
_cell.length_c   1.000
_cell.angle_alpha   90.00
_cell.angle_beta   90.00
_cell.angle_gamma   90.00
#
_symmetry.space_group_name_H-M   'P 1'
#
loop_
_entity.id
_entity.type
_entity.pdbx_description
1 polymer ?
#
loop_
_entity_poly.entity_id
_entity_poly.type
_entity_poly.pdbx_seq_one_letter_code
_entity_poly.pdbx_strand_id
1 'polypeptide(L)'
;MAAHSRGQGWWEVLFVAVCLAIVVMRERPTTRLPEPHEQKPVVAEDLTVALEPLDRSVLVRRAVDIFPAGYLTIISIIQGVALSVLLAETVPLVIDGGRGAAAVVATFAQALLAFVAIVVVAYEYLWFTTLMRWVPTFRDTVVPLLLGVGEIVPAFLMERWTAWWVVMTIFIGLGGGAYLNTITRLRRELFAGGDQIRRRISGLLWQLVGQCAAGVLLGVATWQVVRAWPGSAAVVTTIGATALTMLIGGWMVFVSERMLNEVFKRHGIQRRPLRPTWEHTGWMPRN
;
A
#
# COMPACT_ATOMS: atom_id res chain seq x y z
N MET A 1 31.35 24.55 -18.77
CA MET A 1 31.90 23.68 -17.71
C MET A 1 30.80 23.35 -16.70
N ALA A 2 29.89 22.41 -17.00
CA ALA A 2 28.84 21.98 -16.06
C ALA A 2 28.37 20.55 -16.40
N ALA A 3 29.27 19.58 -16.31
CA ALA A 3 29.03 18.19 -16.73
C ALA A 3 29.42 17.16 -15.64
N HIS A 4 29.24 17.48 -14.36
CA HIS A 4 29.77 16.63 -13.28
C HIS A 4 28.89 16.46 -12.03
N SER A 5 27.57 16.22 -12.19
CA SER A 5 26.73 15.85 -11.02
C SER A 5 25.68 14.74 -11.23
N ARG A 6 25.57 14.10 -12.40
CA ARG A 6 24.46 13.14 -12.66
C ARG A 6 24.73 11.69 -12.26
N GLY A 7 25.87 11.37 -11.66
CA GLY A 7 26.24 10.00 -11.30
C GLY A 7 26.03 9.60 -9.83
N GLN A 8 25.74 10.56 -8.95
CA GLN A 8 25.93 10.36 -7.50
C GLN A 8 24.66 9.96 -6.72
N GLY A 9 23.46 10.07 -7.31
CA GLY A 9 22.21 9.87 -6.55
C GLY A 9 21.77 8.42 -6.31
N TRP A 10 22.09 7.46 -7.20
CA TRP A 10 21.54 6.10 -7.09
C TRP A 10 22.19 5.28 -5.97
N TRP A 11 23.48 5.47 -5.74
CA TRP A 11 24.19 4.80 -4.65
C TRP A 11 23.79 5.36 -3.28
N GLU A 12 23.42 6.63 -3.19
CA GLU A 12 22.92 7.25 -1.95
C GLU A 12 21.56 6.67 -1.55
N VAL A 13 20.65 6.46 -2.51
CA VAL A 13 19.34 5.82 -2.25
C VAL A 13 19.52 4.36 -1.82
N LEU A 14 20.39 3.61 -2.51
CA LEU A 14 20.70 2.23 -2.15
C LEU A 14 21.37 2.14 -0.77
N PHE A 15 22.28 3.08 -0.48
CA PHE A 15 22.99 3.19 0.79
C PHE A 15 22.05 3.56 1.94
N VAL A 16 21.14 4.51 1.75
CA VAL A 16 20.13 4.87 2.76
C VAL A 16 19.20 3.69 3.02
N ALA A 17 18.75 2.97 1.99
CA ALA A 17 17.91 1.79 2.17
C ALA A 17 18.63 0.66 2.95
N VAL A 18 19.91 0.42 2.66
CA VAL A 18 20.74 -0.56 3.38
C VAL A 18 21.05 -0.11 4.80
N CYS A 19 21.39 1.17 5.01
CA CYS A 19 21.66 1.73 6.33
C CYS A 19 20.41 1.72 7.22
N LEU A 20 19.24 2.02 6.68
CA LEU A 20 17.97 1.94 7.41
C LEU A 20 17.67 0.50 7.83
N ALA A 21 17.90 -0.47 6.93
CA ALA A 21 17.76 -1.89 7.25
C ALA A 21 18.75 -2.33 8.35
N ILE A 22 19.99 -1.84 8.34
CA ILE A 22 20.99 -2.13 9.38
C ILE A 22 20.63 -1.47 10.72
N VAL A 23 20.15 -0.22 10.73
CA VAL A 23 19.76 0.49 11.97
C VAL A 23 18.54 -0.20 12.61
N VAL A 24 17.53 -0.55 11.82
CA VAL A 24 16.37 -1.30 12.30
C VAL A 24 16.76 -2.68 12.83
N MET A 25 17.80 -3.33 12.27
CA MET A 25 18.33 -4.59 12.80
C MET A 25 19.26 -4.43 14.00
N ARG A 26 19.77 -3.22 14.28
CA ARG A 26 20.79 -2.96 15.31
C ARG A 26 20.22 -2.44 16.63
N GLU A 27 19.00 -1.95 16.67
CA GLU A 27 18.31 -1.68 17.94
C GLU A 27 17.84 -3.00 18.59
N ARG A 28 18.80 -3.72 19.19
CA ARG A 28 18.49 -4.53 20.36
C ARG A 28 18.34 -3.54 21.51
N PRO A 29 17.16 -3.40 22.14
CA PRO A 29 17.05 -2.60 23.36
C PRO A 29 17.95 -3.24 24.41
N THR A 30 19.14 -2.68 24.61
CA THR A 30 19.94 -2.88 25.81
C THR A 30 19.29 -2.04 26.90
N THR A 31 18.12 -2.48 27.35
CA THR A 31 17.62 -2.08 28.66
C THR A 31 18.66 -2.55 29.67
N ARG A 32 19.43 -1.60 30.22
CA ARG A 32 20.13 -1.83 31.49
C ARG A 32 19.04 -2.28 32.46
N LEU A 33 19.17 -3.51 32.94
CA LEU A 33 18.29 -4.01 33.99
C LEU A 33 18.38 -2.98 35.13
N PRO A 34 17.25 -2.40 35.56
CA PRO A 34 17.26 -1.53 36.74
C PRO A 34 17.90 -2.30 37.89
N GLU A 35 18.68 -1.59 38.70
CA GLU A 35 19.29 -2.19 39.90
C GLU A 35 18.21 -2.91 40.71
N PRO A 36 18.56 -4.05 41.35
CA PRO A 36 17.61 -4.88 42.06
C PRO A 36 17.04 -4.12 43.24
N HIS A 37 15.96 -3.36 42.99
CA HIS A 37 15.03 -3.00 44.04
C HIS A 37 14.52 -4.32 44.61
N GLU A 38 14.70 -4.46 45.93
CA GLU A 38 14.24 -5.56 46.76
C GLU A 38 12.79 -5.91 46.41
N GLN A 39 12.63 -6.84 45.46
CA GLN A 39 11.35 -7.32 45.02
C GLN A 39 10.80 -8.12 46.18
N LYS A 40 9.78 -7.56 46.85
CA LYS A 40 8.84 -8.37 47.64
C LYS A 40 8.54 -9.63 46.82
N PRO A 41 8.65 -10.84 47.38
CA PRO A 41 8.44 -12.08 46.65
C PRO A 41 7.05 -12.00 46.02
N VAL A 42 7.02 -11.70 44.72
CA VAL A 42 5.82 -11.81 43.90
C VAL A 42 5.54 -13.29 43.87
N VAL A 43 4.49 -13.66 44.58
CA VAL A 43 4.03 -15.03 44.80
C VAL A 43 4.05 -15.76 43.45
N ALA A 44 4.95 -16.74 43.31
CA ALA A 44 5.21 -17.45 42.04
C ALA A 44 3.97 -18.14 41.44
N GLU A 45 2.90 -18.24 42.22
CA GLU A 45 1.59 -18.79 41.86
C GLU A 45 0.86 -17.94 40.80
N ASP A 46 1.11 -16.63 40.74
CA ASP A 46 0.42 -15.71 39.80
C ASP A 46 1.07 -15.68 38.39
N LEU A 47 2.37 -16.00 38.32
CA LEU A 47 3.12 -16.07 37.04
C LEU A 47 2.71 -17.29 36.21
N THR A 48 2.34 -18.40 36.85
CA THR A 48 1.81 -19.60 36.18
C THR A 48 0.40 -19.40 35.62
N VAL A 49 -0.37 -18.45 36.16
CA VAL A 49 -1.67 -18.04 35.60
C VAL A 49 -1.47 -17.09 34.42
N ALA A 50 -0.44 -16.25 34.45
CA ALA A 50 -0.12 -15.30 33.38
C ALA A 50 0.53 -15.94 32.14
N LEU A 51 1.31 -17.03 32.32
CA LEU A 51 2.04 -17.69 31.24
C LEU A 51 1.24 -18.88 30.68
N GLU A 52 0.28 -18.58 29.79
CA GLU A 52 -0.36 -19.62 28.97
C GLU A 52 0.74 -20.40 28.20
N PRO A 53 0.81 -21.74 28.34
CA PRO A 53 1.85 -22.55 27.72
C PRO A 53 1.81 -22.40 26.20
N LEU A 54 3.00 -22.28 25.59
CA LEU A 54 3.13 -22.07 24.14
C LEU A 54 2.93 -23.39 23.39
N ASP A 55 1.67 -23.79 23.24
CA ASP A 55 1.30 -24.88 22.35
C ASP A 55 1.14 -24.40 20.89
N ARG A 56 1.00 -25.36 19.96
CA ARG A 56 0.85 -25.06 18.53
C ARG A 56 -0.41 -24.23 18.23
N SER A 57 -1.53 -24.53 18.88
CA SER A 57 -2.81 -23.82 18.67
C SER A 57 -2.74 -22.37 19.18
N VAL A 58 -2.15 -22.14 20.35
CA VAL A 58 -1.92 -20.85 20.97
C VAL A 58 -0.99 -20.01 20.10
N LEU A 59 0.12 -20.58 19.61
CA LEU A 59 1.04 -19.89 18.71
C LEU A 59 0.35 -19.46 17.41
N VAL A 60 -0.41 -20.36 16.77
CA VAL A 60 -1.14 -20.06 15.52
C VAL A 60 -2.19 -18.98 15.78
N ARG A 61 -2.97 -19.10 16.86
CA ARG A 61 -3.98 -18.11 17.27
C ARG A 61 -3.35 -16.74 17.45
N ARG A 62 -2.31 -16.62 18.29
CA ARG A 62 -1.60 -15.36 18.55
C ARG A 62 -1.02 -14.75 17.27
N ALA A 63 -0.37 -15.56 16.43
CA ALA A 63 0.20 -15.10 15.17
C ALA A 63 -0.89 -14.54 14.24
N VAL A 64 -2.04 -15.20 14.18
CA VAL A 64 -3.18 -14.81 13.35
C VAL A 64 -3.92 -13.58 13.91
N ASP A 65 -3.94 -13.38 15.22
CA ASP A 65 -4.60 -12.27 15.89
C ASP A 65 -3.79 -10.97 15.81
N ILE A 66 -2.46 -11.06 15.99
CA ILE A 66 -1.56 -9.91 16.01
C ILE A 66 -1.25 -9.41 14.60
N PHE A 67 -1.20 -10.32 13.62
CA PHE A 67 -0.72 -10.01 12.29
C PHE A 67 -1.45 -8.84 11.61
N PRO A 68 -2.79 -8.79 11.52
CA PRO A 68 -3.48 -7.69 10.83
C PRO A 68 -3.15 -6.32 11.42
N ALA A 69 -3.12 -6.20 12.75
CA ALA A 69 -2.81 -4.94 13.43
C ALA A 69 -1.36 -4.50 13.15
N GLY A 70 -0.39 -5.40 13.36
CA GLY A 70 1.03 -5.11 13.08
C GLY A 70 1.26 -4.77 11.61
N TYR A 71 0.56 -5.44 10.71
CA TYR A 71 0.63 -5.19 9.26
C TYR A 71 0.12 -3.82 8.88
N LEU A 72 -1.05 -3.42 9.39
CA LEU A 72 -1.62 -2.11 9.14
C LEU A 72 -0.75 -0.99 9.73
N THR A 73 -0.09 -1.21 10.88
CA THR A 73 0.88 -0.26 11.43
C THR A 73 2.07 -0.05 10.50
N ILE A 74 2.67 -1.14 9.99
CA ILE A 74 3.80 -1.04 9.06
C ILE A 74 3.39 -0.30 7.78
N ILE A 75 2.24 -0.64 7.21
CA ILE A 75 1.70 0.06 6.03
C ILE A 75 1.48 1.54 6.35
N SER A 76 0.86 1.88 7.47
CA SER A 76 0.59 3.28 7.82
C SER A 76 1.85 4.13 7.94
N ILE A 77 2.94 3.55 8.50
CA ILE A 77 4.26 4.20 8.54
C ILE A 77 4.78 4.44 7.12
N ILE A 78 4.77 3.41 6.28
CA ILE A 78 5.21 3.50 4.87
C ILE A 78 4.43 4.58 4.12
N GLN A 79 3.10 4.58 4.23
CA GLN A 79 2.22 5.55 3.56
C GLN A 79 2.49 6.99 4.04
N GLY A 80 2.74 7.18 5.34
CA GLY A 80 3.12 8.48 5.89
C GLY A 80 4.44 9.01 5.31
N VAL A 81 5.45 8.14 5.21
CA VAL A 81 6.74 8.48 4.60
C VAL A 81 6.59 8.78 3.12
N ALA A 82 5.89 7.93 2.36
CA ALA A 82 5.66 8.11 0.94
C ALA A 82 4.93 9.44 0.64
N LEU A 83 3.89 9.75 1.40
CA LEU A 83 3.17 11.02 1.27
C LEU A 83 4.05 12.23 1.60
N SER A 84 4.87 12.14 2.65
CA SER A 84 5.77 13.22 3.03
C SER A 84 6.83 13.50 1.95
N VAL A 85 7.45 12.45 1.39
CA VAL A 85 8.42 12.59 0.29
C VAL A 85 7.74 13.13 -0.96
N LEU A 86 6.55 12.63 -1.30
CA LEU A 86 5.78 13.13 -2.44
C LEU A 86 5.54 14.65 -2.34
N LEU A 87 5.13 15.14 -1.18
CA LEU A 87 4.92 16.58 -0.96
C LEU A 87 6.23 17.37 -1.03
N ALA A 88 7.29 16.87 -0.38
CA ALA A 88 8.60 17.53 -0.36
C ALA A 88 9.19 17.69 -1.77
N GLU A 89 9.03 16.68 -2.62
CA GLU A 89 9.51 16.71 -4.01
C GLU A 89 8.56 17.48 -4.94
N THR A 90 7.24 17.48 -4.71
CA THR A 90 6.28 18.11 -5.63
C THR A 90 6.20 19.63 -5.43
N VAL A 91 6.16 20.10 -4.19
CA VAL A 91 5.86 21.51 -3.86
C VAL A 91 6.86 22.50 -4.50
N PRO A 92 8.19 22.31 -4.39
CA PRO A 92 9.16 23.22 -5.03
C PRO A 92 8.99 23.28 -6.55
N LEU A 93 8.73 22.12 -7.19
CA LEU A 93 8.56 22.02 -8.64
C LEU A 93 7.34 22.79 -9.16
N VAL A 94 6.33 22.99 -8.30
CA VAL A 94 5.10 23.72 -8.63
C VAL A 94 5.22 25.21 -8.30
N ILE A 95 5.87 25.57 -7.19
CA ILE A 95 5.92 26.95 -6.68
C ILE A 95 7.02 27.79 -7.32
N ASP A 96 8.19 27.23 -7.61
CA ASP A 96 9.40 28.02 -7.91
C ASP A 96 9.36 28.81 -9.23
N GLY A 97 8.24 28.80 -9.97
CA GLY A 97 7.92 29.75 -11.05
C GLY A 97 8.81 29.67 -12.31
N GLY A 98 9.92 28.93 -12.27
CA GLY A 98 10.89 28.81 -13.36
C GLY A 98 10.46 27.86 -14.48
N ARG A 99 9.26 27.27 -14.41
CA ARG A 99 8.77 26.28 -15.38
C ARG A 99 7.61 26.83 -16.20
N GLY A 100 7.56 26.43 -17.47
CA GLY A 100 6.38 26.68 -18.29
C GLY A 100 5.12 25.99 -17.71
N ALA A 101 3.96 26.64 -17.82
CA ALA A 101 2.70 26.17 -17.25
C ALA A 101 2.36 24.70 -17.62
N ALA A 102 2.66 24.29 -18.85
CA ALA A 102 2.42 22.90 -19.30
C ALA A 102 3.23 21.86 -18.50
N ALA A 103 4.48 22.18 -18.14
CA ALA A 103 5.32 21.29 -17.34
C ALA A 103 4.85 21.22 -15.88
N VAL A 104 4.35 22.33 -15.34
CA VAL A 104 3.75 22.38 -14.00
C VAL A 104 2.50 21.49 -13.93
N VAL A 105 1.61 21.60 -14.94
CA VAL A 105 0.40 20.75 -15.02
C VAL A 105 0.76 19.27 -15.12
N ALA A 106 1.77 18.91 -15.92
CA ALA A 106 2.23 17.51 -16.01
C ALA A 106 2.78 16.99 -14.66
N THR A 107 3.59 17.80 -13.98
CA THR A 107 4.15 17.47 -12.65
C THR A 107 3.02 17.27 -11.63
N PHE A 108 2.03 18.16 -11.63
CA PHE A 108 0.87 18.05 -10.75
C PHE A 108 0.05 16.78 -11.05
N ALA A 109 -0.13 16.42 -12.32
CA ALA A 109 -0.80 15.19 -12.70
C ALA A 109 -0.03 13.95 -12.18
N GLN A 110 1.29 13.90 -12.36
CA GLN A 110 2.13 12.81 -11.83
C GLN A 110 2.04 12.71 -10.31
N ALA A 111 2.09 13.85 -9.61
CA ALA A 111 1.94 13.89 -8.16
C ALA A 111 0.57 13.39 -7.69
N LEU A 112 -0.50 13.81 -8.38
CA LEU A 112 -1.84 13.33 -8.11
C LEU A 112 -1.95 11.81 -8.34
N LEU A 113 -1.29 11.27 -9.37
CA LEU A 113 -1.27 9.82 -9.61
C LEU A 113 -0.54 9.06 -8.51
N ALA A 114 0.61 9.56 -8.06
CA ALA A 114 1.33 8.98 -6.94
C ALA A 114 0.51 9.02 -5.65
N PHE A 115 -0.20 10.12 -5.38
CA PHE A 115 -1.13 10.22 -4.26
C PHE A 115 -2.28 9.22 -4.35
N VAL A 116 -2.91 9.09 -5.51
CA VAL A 116 -3.97 8.09 -5.73
C VAL A 116 -3.41 6.67 -5.55
N ALA A 117 -2.20 6.39 -6.01
CA ALA A 117 -1.55 5.10 -5.82
C ALA A 117 -1.37 4.75 -4.33
N ILE A 118 -0.85 5.69 -3.53
CA ILE A 118 -0.75 5.60 -2.05
C ILE A 118 -2.11 5.22 -1.44
N VAL A 119 -3.18 5.93 -1.84
CA VAL A 119 -4.54 5.66 -1.35
C VAL A 119 -5.05 4.28 -1.78
N VAL A 120 -4.84 3.88 -3.03
CA VAL A 120 -5.25 2.57 -3.54
C VAL A 120 -4.53 1.46 -2.80
N VAL A 121 -3.20 1.56 -2.62
CA VAL A 121 -2.41 0.56 -1.89
C VAL A 121 -2.89 0.46 -0.44
N ALA A 122 -3.09 1.58 0.25
CA ALA A 122 -3.60 1.60 1.62
C ALA A 122 -4.97 0.91 1.72
N TYR A 123 -5.89 1.23 0.81
CA TYR A 123 -7.22 0.62 0.77
C TYR A 123 -7.15 -0.88 0.49
N GLU A 124 -6.39 -1.30 -0.51
CA GLU A 124 -6.25 -2.71 -0.91
C GLU A 124 -5.64 -3.55 0.22
N TYR A 125 -4.70 -3.00 0.99
CA TYR A 125 -4.19 -3.68 2.17
C TYR A 125 -5.19 -3.78 3.32
N LEU A 126 -6.01 -2.75 3.54
CA LEU A 126 -7.11 -2.83 4.50
C LEU A 126 -8.14 -3.88 4.08
N TRP A 127 -8.51 -3.89 2.80
CA TRP A 127 -9.40 -4.88 2.20
C TRP A 127 -8.85 -6.29 2.39
N PHE A 128 -7.56 -6.46 2.09
CA PHE A 128 -6.86 -7.72 2.19
C PHE A 128 -6.81 -8.26 3.62
N THR A 129 -6.39 -7.44 4.59
CA THR A 129 -6.32 -7.84 6.00
C THR A 129 -7.70 -8.13 6.60
N THR A 130 -8.76 -7.54 6.04
CA THR A 130 -10.15 -7.84 6.43
C THR A 130 -10.60 -9.22 5.95
N LEU A 131 -10.21 -9.64 4.74
CA LEU A 131 -10.69 -10.88 4.13
C LEU A 131 -9.76 -12.07 4.32
N MET A 132 -8.47 -11.82 4.42
CA MET A 132 -7.43 -12.83 4.40
C MET A 132 -6.79 -12.95 5.78
N ARG A 133 -7.00 -14.08 6.42
CA ARG A 133 -6.48 -14.37 7.76
C ARG A 133 -5.67 -15.65 7.74
N TRP A 134 -4.34 -15.52 7.65
CA TRP A 134 -3.42 -16.65 7.65
C TRP A 134 -2.18 -16.37 8.49
N VAL A 135 -1.40 -17.42 8.76
CA VAL A 135 -0.10 -17.29 9.43
C VAL A 135 0.87 -16.54 8.52
N PRO A 136 1.49 -15.44 9.00
CA PRO A 136 2.42 -14.67 8.19
C PRO A 136 3.66 -15.48 7.82
N THR A 137 4.18 -15.16 6.64
CA THR A 137 5.45 -15.68 6.12
C THR A 137 6.38 -14.50 5.84
N PHE A 138 7.67 -14.76 5.73
CA PHE A 138 8.66 -13.74 5.37
C PHE A 138 8.27 -12.95 4.10
N ARG A 139 7.66 -13.62 3.12
CA ARG A 139 7.19 -12.97 1.88
C ARG A 139 6.13 -11.91 2.15
N ASP A 140 5.24 -12.13 3.12
CA ASP A 140 4.20 -11.15 3.46
C ASP A 140 4.80 -9.88 4.05
N THR A 141 5.94 -9.98 4.73
CA THR A 141 6.65 -8.82 5.27
C THR A 141 7.44 -8.07 4.19
N VAL A 142 8.03 -8.80 3.23
CA VAL A 142 8.82 -8.20 2.14
C VAL A 142 7.95 -7.42 1.15
N VAL A 143 6.75 -7.91 0.83
CA VAL A 143 5.88 -7.30 -0.19
C VAL A 143 5.50 -5.84 0.16
N PRO A 144 5.02 -5.50 1.37
CA PRO A 144 4.84 -4.13 1.84
C PRO A 144 6.06 -3.24 1.69
N LEU A 145 7.24 -3.74 2.05
CA LEU A 145 8.47 -2.96 2.00
C LEU A 145 8.84 -2.63 0.55
N LEU A 146 8.73 -3.59 -0.36
CA LEU A 146 8.96 -3.37 -1.79
C LEU A 146 7.95 -2.41 -2.40
N LEU A 147 6.66 -2.54 -2.05
CA LEU A 147 5.65 -1.60 -2.50
C LEU A 147 5.88 -0.19 -1.93
N GLY A 148 6.28 -0.08 -0.67
CA GLY A 148 6.64 1.20 -0.04
C GLY A 148 7.81 1.90 -0.73
N VAL A 149 8.87 1.15 -1.07
CA VAL A 149 9.96 1.69 -1.90
C VAL A 149 9.42 2.12 -3.27
N GLY A 150 8.53 1.32 -3.86
CA GLY A 150 7.88 1.64 -5.14
C GLY A 150 6.98 2.88 -5.11
N GLU A 151 6.42 3.26 -3.96
CA GLU A 151 5.66 4.51 -3.78
C GLU A 151 6.57 5.73 -3.59
N ILE A 152 7.72 5.54 -2.93
CA ILE A 152 8.68 6.62 -2.62
C ILE A 152 9.52 7.00 -3.85
N VAL A 153 10.07 6.03 -4.58
CA VAL A 153 11.04 6.30 -5.67
C VAL A 153 10.49 7.20 -6.78
N PRO A 154 9.23 7.08 -7.24
CA PRO A 154 8.68 7.98 -8.25
C PRO A 154 8.72 9.46 -7.86
N ALA A 155 8.61 9.81 -6.57
CA ALA A 155 8.63 11.20 -6.11
C ALA A 155 9.96 11.89 -6.48
N PHE A 156 11.09 11.21 -6.31
CA PHE A 156 12.43 11.72 -6.67
C PHE A 156 12.67 11.85 -8.19
N LEU A 157 11.74 11.35 -9.01
CA LEU A 157 11.89 11.31 -10.47
C LEU A 157 10.88 12.20 -11.19
N MET A 158 10.16 13.07 -10.49
CA MET A 158 9.11 13.94 -11.06
C MET A 158 9.62 14.79 -12.24
N GLU A 159 10.87 15.25 -12.21
CA GLU A 159 11.47 16.01 -13.31
C GLU A 159 11.90 15.15 -14.51
N ARG A 160 12.04 13.84 -14.30
CA ARG A 160 12.61 12.88 -15.27
C ARG A 160 11.51 11.98 -15.79
N TRP A 161 10.61 12.51 -16.61
CA TRP A 161 9.37 11.85 -17.02
C TRP A 161 9.55 10.41 -17.55
N THR A 162 10.58 10.18 -18.36
CA THR A 162 10.90 8.84 -18.89
C THR A 162 11.27 7.87 -17.78
N ALA A 163 12.12 8.28 -16.84
CA ALA A 163 12.50 7.44 -15.70
C ALA A 163 11.33 7.23 -14.74
N TRP A 164 10.51 8.27 -14.54
CA TRP A 164 9.31 8.22 -13.72
C TRP A 164 8.33 7.14 -14.21
N TRP A 165 8.01 7.13 -15.51
CA TRP A 165 7.10 6.13 -16.09
C TRP A 165 7.65 4.71 -16.01
N VAL A 166 8.97 4.52 -16.12
CA VAL A 166 9.61 3.21 -15.91
C VAL A 166 9.41 2.73 -14.48
N VAL A 167 9.70 3.57 -13.48
CA VAL A 167 9.53 3.18 -12.07
C VAL A 167 8.06 2.93 -11.74
N MET A 168 7.14 3.77 -12.21
CA MET A 168 5.71 3.55 -12.03
C MET A 168 5.23 2.24 -12.65
N THR A 169 5.76 1.87 -13.83
CA THR A 169 5.46 0.58 -14.47
C THR A 169 5.94 -0.58 -13.61
N ILE A 170 7.16 -0.51 -13.06
CA ILE A 170 7.69 -1.53 -12.15
C ILE A 170 6.82 -1.63 -10.90
N PHE A 171 6.45 -0.50 -10.30
CA PHE A 171 5.59 -0.44 -9.12
C PHE A 171 4.21 -1.10 -9.37
N ILE A 172 3.55 -0.79 -10.48
CA ILE A 172 2.28 -1.45 -10.85
C ILE A 172 2.49 -2.97 -11.03
N GLY A 173 3.61 -3.37 -11.63
CA GLY A 173 4.00 -4.78 -11.78
C GLY A 173 4.19 -5.50 -10.43
N LEU A 174 4.80 -4.83 -9.44
CA LEU A 174 4.93 -5.35 -8.08
C LEU A 174 3.55 -5.58 -7.42
N GLY A 175 2.59 -4.68 -7.64
CA GLY A 175 1.21 -4.85 -7.21
C GLY A 175 0.56 -6.11 -7.81
N GLY A 176 0.73 -6.33 -9.12
CA GLY A 176 0.30 -7.56 -9.79
C GLY A 176 0.95 -8.81 -9.19
N GLY A 177 2.25 -8.74 -8.88
CA GLY A 177 2.98 -9.81 -8.20
C GLY A 177 2.44 -10.11 -6.80
N ALA A 178 2.03 -9.09 -6.04
CA ALA A 178 1.42 -9.26 -4.72
C ALA A 178 0.07 -10.01 -4.80
N TYR A 179 -0.76 -9.69 -5.80
CA TYR A 179 -2.01 -10.41 -6.03
C TYR A 179 -1.77 -11.86 -6.48
N LEU A 180 -0.78 -12.12 -7.35
CA LEU A 180 -0.40 -13.48 -7.73
C LEU A 180 0.07 -14.29 -6.52
N ASN A 181 0.93 -13.72 -5.67
CA ASN A 181 1.35 -14.35 -4.43
C ASN A 181 0.13 -14.71 -3.55
N THR A 182 -0.84 -13.81 -3.44
CA THR A 182 -2.10 -14.06 -2.74
C THR A 182 -2.88 -15.24 -3.32
N ILE A 183 -3.02 -15.31 -4.64
CA ILE A 183 -3.74 -16.40 -5.33
C ILE A 183 -3.09 -17.75 -5.00
N THR A 184 -1.75 -17.84 -5.05
CA THR A 184 -1.03 -19.09 -4.74
C THR A 184 -1.23 -19.58 -3.30
N ARG A 185 -1.62 -18.66 -2.39
CA ARG A 185 -1.83 -18.95 -0.97
C ARG A 185 -3.28 -19.19 -0.59
N LEU A 186 -4.20 -19.06 -1.54
CA LEU A 186 -5.63 -19.15 -1.26
C LEU A 186 -6.03 -20.61 -0.95
N ARG A 187 -6.17 -20.93 0.34
CA ARG A 187 -6.59 -22.25 0.83
C ARG A 187 -8.10 -22.33 1.04
N ARG A 188 -8.66 -23.55 0.90
CA ARG A 188 -10.08 -23.83 1.15
C ARG A 188 -10.48 -23.58 2.61
N GLU A 189 -9.58 -23.90 3.52
CA GLU A 189 -9.77 -23.79 4.98
C GLU A 189 -10.02 -22.35 5.46
N LEU A 190 -9.65 -21.34 4.67
CA LEU A 190 -9.85 -19.94 5.01
C LEU A 190 -11.32 -19.48 4.95
N PHE A 191 -12.20 -20.24 4.28
CA PHE A 191 -13.57 -19.82 4.01
C PHE A 191 -14.58 -20.86 4.51
N ALA A 192 -15.25 -20.54 5.62
CA ALA A 192 -16.31 -21.38 6.20
C ALA A 192 -17.51 -21.60 5.24
N GLY A 193 -17.73 -20.71 4.26
CA GLY A 193 -18.79 -20.80 3.25
C GLY A 193 -18.46 -21.66 2.02
N GLY A 194 -17.41 -22.49 2.09
CA GLY A 194 -17.07 -23.49 1.07
C GLY A 194 -16.42 -22.94 -0.20
N ASP A 195 -16.27 -23.81 -1.20
CA ASP A 195 -15.52 -23.58 -2.44
C ASP A 195 -16.08 -22.44 -3.32
N GLN A 196 -17.30 -21.96 -3.06
CA GLN A 196 -17.91 -20.89 -3.85
C GLN A 196 -17.29 -19.52 -3.56
N ILE A 197 -17.09 -19.17 -2.27
CA ILE A 197 -16.50 -17.89 -1.87
C ILE A 197 -15.05 -17.83 -2.36
N ARG A 198 -14.30 -18.92 -2.16
CA ARG A 198 -12.93 -19.06 -2.66
C ARG A 198 -12.82 -18.78 -4.15
N ARG A 199 -13.68 -19.38 -4.97
CA ARG A 199 -13.68 -19.17 -6.44
C ARG A 199 -13.97 -17.72 -6.82
N ARG A 200 -14.90 -17.05 -6.12
CA ARG A 200 -15.20 -15.63 -6.36
C ARG A 200 -14.02 -14.72 -6.00
N ILE A 201 -13.41 -14.95 -4.83
CA ILE A 201 -12.22 -14.20 -4.39
C ILE A 201 -11.07 -14.44 -5.36
N SER A 202 -10.83 -15.69 -5.78
CA SER A 202 -9.80 -15.98 -6.78
C SER A 202 -10.08 -15.30 -8.12
N GLY A 203 -11.34 -15.28 -8.57
CA GLY A 203 -11.75 -14.58 -9.78
C GLY A 203 -11.50 -13.07 -9.69
N LEU A 204 -11.81 -12.46 -8.54
CA LEU A 204 -11.49 -11.07 -8.28
C LEU A 204 -9.97 -10.82 -8.32
N LEU A 205 -9.18 -11.63 -7.63
CA LEU A 205 -7.73 -11.46 -7.61
C LEU A 205 -7.14 -11.57 -9.02
N TRP A 206 -7.64 -12.49 -9.85
CA TRP A 206 -7.26 -12.57 -11.27
C TRP A 206 -7.67 -11.33 -12.07
N GLN A 207 -8.85 -10.76 -11.78
CA GLN A 207 -9.27 -9.50 -12.37
C GLN A 207 -8.34 -8.34 -11.97
N LEU A 208 -7.91 -8.26 -10.71
CA LEU A 208 -6.96 -7.26 -10.23
C LEU A 208 -5.57 -7.44 -10.86
N VAL A 209 -5.10 -8.68 -11.01
CA VAL A 209 -3.87 -8.99 -11.78
C VAL A 209 -4.00 -8.50 -13.23
N GLY A 210 -5.15 -8.74 -13.88
CA GLY A 210 -5.43 -8.24 -15.23
C GLY A 210 -5.39 -6.72 -15.33
N GLN A 211 -5.88 -6.01 -14.30
CA GLN A 211 -5.82 -4.55 -14.23
C GLN A 211 -4.40 -4.03 -14.03
N CYS A 212 -3.58 -4.69 -13.18
CA CYS A 212 -2.16 -4.38 -13.07
C CYS A 212 -1.42 -4.63 -14.39
N ALA A 213 -1.72 -5.73 -15.10
CA ALA A 213 -1.12 -6.03 -16.40
C ALA A 213 -1.49 -4.95 -17.45
N ALA A 214 -2.75 -4.52 -17.48
CA ALA A 214 -3.18 -3.41 -18.34
C ALA A 214 -2.45 -2.09 -17.99
N GLY A 215 -2.29 -1.80 -16.70
CA GLY A 215 -1.52 -0.64 -16.22
C GLY A 215 -0.03 -0.71 -16.61
N VAL A 216 0.59 -1.89 -16.54
CA VAL A 216 1.98 -2.10 -17.01
C VAL A 216 2.10 -1.85 -18.51
N LEU A 217 1.18 -2.40 -19.32
CA LEU A 217 1.18 -2.16 -20.76
C LEU A 217 1.01 -0.68 -21.10
N LEU A 218 0.11 0.01 -20.40
CA LEU A 218 -0.08 1.45 -20.52
C LEU A 218 1.19 2.22 -20.14
N GLY A 219 1.83 1.87 -19.02
CA GLY A 219 3.07 2.50 -18.57
C GLY A 219 4.23 2.32 -19.56
N VAL A 220 4.40 1.11 -20.11
CA VAL A 220 5.39 0.84 -21.16
C VAL A 220 5.11 1.65 -22.42
N ALA A 221 3.86 1.67 -22.89
CA ALA A 221 3.49 2.44 -24.08
C ALA A 221 3.74 3.95 -23.87
N THR A 222 3.36 4.47 -22.71
CA THR A 222 3.57 5.87 -22.32
C THR A 222 5.05 6.21 -22.27
N TRP A 223 5.87 5.35 -21.66
CA TRP A 223 7.32 5.50 -21.62
C TRP A 223 7.92 5.60 -23.03
N GLN A 224 7.51 4.73 -23.96
CA GLN A 224 8.01 4.75 -25.35
C GLN A 224 7.62 6.04 -26.08
N VAL A 225 6.37 6.50 -25.95
CA VAL A 225 5.91 7.72 -26.60
C VAL A 225 6.60 8.96 -26.03
N VAL A 226 6.69 9.09 -24.70
CA VAL A 226 7.38 10.20 -24.03
C VAL A 226 8.87 10.23 -24.39
N ARG A 227 9.50 9.07 -24.57
CA ARG A 227 10.89 8.97 -25.04
C ARG A 227 11.05 9.39 -26.49
N ALA A 228 10.14 8.97 -27.36
CA ALA A 228 10.23 9.23 -28.78
C ALA A 228 9.92 10.70 -29.11
N TRP A 229 8.90 11.29 -28.48
CA TRP A 229 8.32 12.57 -28.87
C TRP A 229 8.38 13.58 -27.71
N PRO A 230 9.50 14.31 -27.54
CA PRO A 230 9.65 15.28 -26.46
C PRO A 230 8.78 16.54 -26.67
N GLY A 231 8.64 17.36 -25.62
CA GLY A 231 7.91 18.63 -25.67
C GLY A 231 6.42 18.48 -25.33
N SER A 232 5.55 19.16 -26.08
CA SER A 232 4.10 19.19 -25.81
C SER A 232 3.43 17.83 -25.95
N ALA A 233 3.88 16.99 -26.90
CA ALA A 233 3.38 15.64 -27.08
C ALA A 233 3.59 14.77 -25.82
N ALA A 234 4.78 14.88 -25.19
CA ALA A 234 5.08 14.19 -23.94
C ALA A 234 4.22 14.66 -22.76
N VAL A 235 3.91 15.97 -22.69
CA VAL A 235 2.99 16.53 -21.68
C VAL A 235 1.60 15.92 -21.82
N VAL A 236 1.00 16.02 -23.02
CA VAL A 236 -0.35 15.53 -23.29
C VAL A 236 -0.44 14.03 -23.04
N THR A 237 0.56 13.27 -23.50
CA THR A 237 0.65 11.83 -23.27
C THR A 237 0.73 11.49 -21.78
N THR A 238 1.54 12.22 -21.01
CA THR A 238 1.66 12.00 -19.55
C THR A 238 0.35 12.30 -18.83
N ILE A 239 -0.33 13.40 -19.17
CA ILE A 239 -1.62 13.74 -18.55
C ILE A 239 -2.69 12.69 -18.89
N GLY A 240 -2.79 12.29 -20.16
CA GLY A 240 -3.76 11.28 -20.61
C GLY A 240 -3.51 9.91 -19.97
N ALA A 241 -2.27 9.44 -19.96
CA ALA A 241 -1.89 8.18 -19.33
C ALA A 241 -2.13 8.19 -17.81
N THR A 242 -1.87 9.33 -17.16
CA THR A 242 -2.16 9.53 -15.75
C THR A 242 -3.65 9.38 -15.45
N ALA A 243 -4.51 10.10 -16.18
CA ALA A 243 -5.95 10.03 -15.98
C ALA A 243 -6.48 8.60 -16.19
N LEU A 244 -6.02 7.92 -17.23
CA LEU A 244 -6.40 6.53 -17.49
C LEU A 244 -5.93 5.58 -16.38
N THR A 245 -4.72 5.76 -15.86
CA THR A 245 -4.19 4.95 -14.75
C THR A 245 -5.02 5.18 -13.48
N MET A 246 -5.43 6.42 -13.18
CA MET A 246 -6.33 6.71 -12.06
C MET A 246 -7.70 6.03 -12.22
N LEU A 247 -8.25 6.00 -13.44
CA LEU A 247 -9.51 5.30 -13.71
C LEU A 247 -9.39 3.79 -13.47
N ILE A 248 -8.27 3.19 -13.89
CA ILE A 248 -7.98 1.77 -13.60
C ILE A 248 -7.88 1.55 -12.08
N GLY A 249 -7.14 2.38 -11.35
CA GLY A 249 -7.02 2.29 -9.89
C GLY A 249 -8.35 2.51 -9.15
N GLY A 250 -9.15 3.48 -9.58
CA GLY A 250 -10.48 3.71 -9.04
C GLY A 250 -11.43 2.52 -9.29
N TRP A 251 -11.31 1.88 -10.45
CA TRP A 251 -12.05 0.67 -10.77
C TRP A 251 -11.58 -0.53 -9.92
N MET A 252 -10.28 -0.68 -9.63
CA MET A 252 -9.77 -1.68 -8.68
C MET A 252 -10.49 -1.56 -7.33
N VAL A 253 -10.43 -0.37 -6.72
CA VAL A 253 -11.07 -0.08 -5.43
C VAL A 253 -12.57 -0.37 -5.45
N PHE A 254 -13.26 0.04 -6.53
CA PHE A 254 -14.70 -0.20 -6.67
C PHE A 254 -15.05 -1.69 -6.68
N VAL A 255 -14.31 -2.51 -7.43
CA VAL A 255 -14.57 -3.95 -7.52
C VAL A 255 -14.23 -4.64 -6.18
N SER A 256 -13.12 -4.25 -5.54
CA SER A 256 -12.75 -4.72 -4.19
C SER A 256 -13.83 -4.39 -3.16
N GLU A 257 -14.34 -3.15 -3.13
CA GLU A 257 -15.41 -2.72 -2.24
C GLU A 257 -16.71 -3.50 -2.47
N ARG A 258 -17.07 -3.75 -3.74
CA ARG A 258 -18.26 -4.55 -4.08
C ARG A 258 -18.13 -5.98 -3.55
N MET A 259 -16.96 -6.59 -3.69
CA MET A 259 -16.72 -7.94 -3.15
C MET A 259 -16.78 -7.96 -1.63
N LEU A 260 -16.20 -6.95 -0.97
CA LEU A 260 -16.21 -6.84 0.48
C LEU A 260 -17.65 -6.73 1.01
N ASN A 261 -18.47 -5.89 0.38
CA ASN A 261 -19.89 -5.76 0.70
C ASN A 261 -20.67 -7.07 0.48
N GLU A 262 -20.34 -7.84 -0.56
CA GLU A 262 -20.94 -9.16 -0.75
C GLU A 262 -20.57 -10.11 0.39
N VAL A 263 -19.29 -10.14 0.80
CA VAL A 263 -18.84 -10.98 1.92
C VAL A 263 -19.56 -10.60 3.21
N PHE A 264 -19.68 -9.30 3.53
CA PHE A 264 -20.41 -8.84 4.71
C PHE A 264 -21.90 -9.22 4.66
N LYS A 265 -22.55 -9.04 3.50
CA LYS A 265 -23.96 -9.41 3.31
C LYS A 265 -24.20 -10.90 3.58
N ARG A 266 -23.30 -11.78 3.14
CA ARG A 266 -23.39 -13.24 3.39
C ARG A 266 -23.28 -13.61 4.86
N HIS A 267 -22.61 -12.78 5.67
CA HIS A 267 -22.48 -12.97 7.12
C HIS A 267 -23.57 -12.22 7.92
N GLY A 268 -24.60 -11.68 7.25
CA GLY A 268 -25.66 -10.92 7.93
C GLY A 268 -25.23 -9.56 8.47
N ILE A 269 -24.03 -9.07 8.09
CA ILE A 269 -23.50 -7.80 8.55
C ILE A 269 -23.90 -6.71 7.56
N GLN A 270 -24.73 -5.75 7.98
CA GLN A 270 -25.07 -4.57 7.19
C GLN A 270 -24.01 -3.48 7.38
N ARG A 271 -23.15 -3.28 6.38
CA ARG A 271 -22.06 -2.29 6.43
C ARG A 271 -22.51 -0.84 6.25
N ARG A 272 -23.58 -0.63 5.49
CA ARG A 272 -24.17 0.69 5.26
C ARG A 272 -25.62 0.65 5.75
N PRO A 273 -26.05 1.54 6.67
CA PRO A 273 -27.48 1.75 6.88
C PRO A 273 -28.07 2.20 5.54
N LEU A 274 -28.97 1.40 4.98
CA LEU A 274 -29.52 1.58 3.63
C LEU A 274 -30.38 2.84 3.47
N ARG A 275 -30.65 3.53 4.57
CA ARG A 275 -31.28 4.85 4.57
C ARG A 275 -30.64 5.70 5.65
N PRO A 276 -30.43 6.99 5.39
CA PRO A 276 -30.21 7.92 6.47
C PRO A 276 -31.43 7.86 7.42
N THR A 277 -31.22 7.51 8.68
CA THR A 277 -32.28 7.35 9.69
C THR A 277 -32.93 8.67 10.11
N TRP A 278 -32.75 9.76 9.35
CA TRP A 278 -33.44 11.03 9.62
C TRP A 278 -34.98 10.86 9.61
N GLU A 279 -35.51 9.82 8.94
CA GLU A 279 -36.95 9.47 8.96
C GLU A 279 -37.45 8.94 10.33
N HIS A 280 -36.56 8.56 11.26
CA HIS A 280 -36.94 8.04 12.59
C HIS A 280 -36.72 9.03 13.74
N THR A 281 -35.98 10.10 13.52
CA THR A 281 -35.97 11.25 14.43
C THR A 281 -37.17 12.12 14.09
N GLY A 282 -38.26 12.01 14.85
CA GLY A 282 -39.50 12.80 14.72
C GLY A 282 -39.33 14.32 14.97
N TRP A 283 -38.34 14.93 14.32
CA TRP A 283 -37.89 16.31 14.47
C TRP A 283 -38.50 17.27 13.43
N MET A 284 -39.49 16.83 12.65
CA MET A 284 -40.31 17.78 11.90
C MET A 284 -41.55 18.15 12.74
N PRO A 285 -41.62 19.38 13.30
CA PRO A 285 -42.86 19.88 13.87
C PRO A 285 -43.92 19.88 12.77
N ARG A 286 -45.06 19.25 13.04
CA ARG A 286 -46.24 19.36 12.19
C ARG A 286 -46.78 20.78 12.37
N ASN A 287 -46.66 21.61 11.34
CA ASN A 287 -47.43 22.84 11.20
C ASN A 287 -48.75 22.54 10.49
#